data_AF-A0A350AWE9-F1
#
_entry.id   AF-A0A350AWE9-F1
#
_cell.length_a   1.000
_cell.length_b   1.000
_cell.length_c   1.000
_cell.angle_alpha   90.00
_cell.angle_beta   90.00
_cell.angle_gamma   90.00
#
_symmetry.space_group_name_H-M   'P 1'
#
loop_
_entity.id
_entity.type
_entity.pdbx_description
1 polymer ?
#
loop_
_entity_poly.entity_id
_entity_poly.type
_entity_poly.pdbx_seq_one_letter_code
_entity_poly.pdbx_strand_id
1 'polypeptide(L)'
;MEKLEAKYGLPVEVKFCKKCVMSNQRPASTVEFKHTKESKKTTLNFDEDGVCDACRHGEHKNSIDWDKREEELLELLDQHRSKDGSYDCIVPGSGGKDSAYQSHVLKYKYGMHPLTITWPPILYTDYGWKNFHRWLDDG
;
A
#
# COMPACT_ATOMS: atom_id res chain seq x y z
N MET A 1 25.43 14.40 34.49
CA MET A 1 24.47 14.65 33.39
C MET A 1 23.12 14.14 33.83
N GLU A 2 22.10 14.98 33.72
CA GLU A 2 20.71 14.64 34.06
C GLU A 2 20.18 13.60 33.06
N LYS A 3 19.59 12.52 33.56
CA LYS A 3 19.12 11.40 32.73
C LYS A 3 17.76 11.78 32.17
N LEU A 4 17.72 12.15 30.88
CA LEU A 4 16.48 12.52 30.21
C LEU A 4 15.55 11.30 30.09
N GLU A 5 14.27 11.51 30.37
CA GLU A 5 13.23 10.48 30.26
C GLU A 5 12.69 10.39 28.82
N ALA A 6 12.64 9.17 28.28
CA ALA A 6 12.04 8.93 26.97
C ALA A 6 10.50 8.88 27.06
N LYS A 7 9.83 9.67 26.23
CA LYS A 7 8.36 9.76 26.19
C LYS A 7 7.76 8.85 25.10
N TYR A 8 6.47 8.55 25.21
CA TYR A 8 5.65 7.92 24.17
C TYR A 8 6.11 6.52 23.70
N GLY A 9 6.96 5.84 24.49
CA GLY A 9 7.53 4.53 24.13
C GLY A 9 8.75 4.60 23.22
N LEU A 10 9.34 5.79 23.03
CA LEU A 10 10.54 5.96 22.23
C LEU A 10 11.76 5.29 22.89
N PRO A 11 12.71 4.77 22.10
CA PRO A 11 13.99 4.29 22.64
C PRO A 11 14.81 5.48 23.17
N VAL A 12 15.45 5.27 24.33
CA VAL A 12 16.35 6.24 24.98
C VAL A 12 17.62 6.43 24.15
N GLU A 13 18.17 5.33 23.63
CA GLU A 13 19.34 5.36 22.76
C GLU A 13 18.90 5.57 21.30
N VAL A 14 19.34 6.69 20.72
CA VAL A 14 19.04 7.03 19.32
C VAL A 14 20.06 6.36 18.40
N LYS A 15 19.55 5.55 17.47
CA LYS A 15 20.33 4.86 16.44
C LYS A 15 19.82 5.23 15.06
N PHE A 16 20.69 5.16 14.06
CA PHE A 16 20.35 5.44 12.67
C PHE A 16 20.63 4.23 11.81
N CYS A 17 19.72 3.96 10.87
CA CYS A 17 19.87 2.83 9.94
C CYS A 17 21.13 3.03 9.11
N LYS A 18 21.99 2.02 9.05
CA LYS A 18 23.25 2.08 8.29
C LYS A 18 23.03 2.28 6.78
N LYS A 19 21.83 1.98 6.25
CA LYS A 19 21.50 2.10 4.81
C LYS A 19 20.77 3.39 4.46
N CYS A 20 19.72 3.75 5.22
CA CYS A 20 18.84 4.88 4.86
C CYS A 20 18.91 6.06 5.82
N VAL A 21 19.73 5.99 6.88
CA VAL A 21 19.91 7.05 7.88
C VAL A 21 18.59 7.41 8.61
N MET A 22 17.59 6.53 8.55
CA MET A 22 16.35 6.69 9.31
C MET A 22 16.61 6.43 10.79
N SER A 23 16.06 7.27 11.67
CA SER A 23 16.16 7.08 13.13
C SER A 23 15.30 5.92 13.60
N ASN A 24 15.80 5.15 14.58
CA ASN A 24 15.04 4.16 15.34
C ASN A 24 13.89 4.77 16.16
N GLN A 25 13.79 6.09 16.27
CA GLN A 25 12.66 6.76 16.92
C GLN A 25 11.47 7.00 15.98
N ARG A 26 11.59 6.67 14.67
CA ARG A 26 10.46 6.78 13.73
C ARG A 26 9.30 5.88 14.20
N PRO A 27 8.11 6.42 14.46
CA PRO A 27 6.96 5.59 14.85
C PRO A 27 6.57 4.62 13.75
N ALA A 28 6.25 3.38 14.13
CA ALA A 28 5.64 2.40 13.26
C ALA A 28 4.13 2.66 13.13
N SER A 29 3.54 2.17 12.04
CA SER A 29 2.09 2.21 11.86
C SER A 29 1.39 1.42 12.97
N THR A 30 0.31 1.98 13.50
CA THR A 30 -0.53 1.36 14.52
C THR A 30 -2.00 1.50 14.14
N VAL A 31 -2.86 0.66 14.69
CA VAL A 31 -4.31 0.77 14.51
C VAL A 31 -4.82 2.00 15.26
N GLU A 32 -5.17 3.05 14.53
CA GLU A 32 -5.51 4.36 15.11
C GLU A 32 -6.72 4.27 16.05
N PHE A 33 -7.73 3.47 15.72
CA PHE A 33 -8.92 3.29 16.54
C PHE A 33 -8.67 2.64 17.91
N LYS A 34 -7.50 2.03 18.12
CA LYS A 34 -7.10 1.43 19.41
C LYS A 34 -6.24 2.39 20.25
N HIS A 35 -6.00 3.62 19.78
CA HIS A 35 -5.17 4.57 20.47
C HIS A 35 -5.85 5.12 21.73
N THR A 36 -5.13 5.08 22.85
CA THR A 36 -5.44 5.80 24.10
C THR A 36 -4.28 6.71 24.50
N LYS A 37 -4.51 7.63 25.43
CA LYS A 37 -3.48 8.54 25.96
C LYS A 37 -2.29 7.79 26.57
N GLU A 38 -2.51 6.59 27.10
CA GLU A 38 -1.53 5.72 27.74
C GLU A 38 -0.79 4.81 26.73
N SER A 39 -1.23 4.78 25.47
CA SER A 39 -0.65 3.92 24.45
C SER A 39 0.80 4.31 24.15
N LYS A 40 1.72 3.35 24.29
CA LYS A 40 3.10 3.48 23.84
C LYS A 40 3.20 3.14 22.37
N LYS A 41 3.92 3.95 21.59
CA LYS A 41 4.09 3.73 20.16
C LYS A 41 5.32 2.86 19.93
N THR A 42 5.13 1.77 19.19
CA THR A 42 6.25 1.00 18.66
C THR A 42 6.98 1.83 17.62
N THR A 43 8.30 1.70 17.59
CA THR A 43 9.16 2.43 16.67
C THR A 43 9.80 1.48 15.68
N LEU A 44 10.49 2.06 14.70
CA LEU A 44 11.18 1.33 13.66
C LEU A 44 12.18 0.31 14.26
N ASN A 45 11.98 -0.96 13.95
CA ASN A 45 12.84 -2.02 14.44
C ASN A 45 14.11 -2.15 13.58
N PHE A 46 15.19 -2.55 14.24
CA PHE A 46 16.54 -2.68 13.71
C PHE A 46 17.02 -4.09 14.03
N ASP A 47 17.66 -4.72 13.06
CA ASP A 47 18.34 -5.98 13.27
C ASP A 47 19.73 -5.81 13.91
N GLU A 48 20.42 -6.93 14.14
CA GLU A 48 21.76 -6.99 14.72
C GLU A 48 22.81 -6.26 13.87
N ASP A 49 22.58 -6.16 12.55
CA ASP A 49 23.45 -5.42 11.63
C ASP A 49 23.22 -3.89 11.70
N GLY A 50 22.18 -3.43 12.39
CA GLY A 50 21.79 -2.03 12.46
C GLY A 50 21.05 -1.53 11.21
N VAL A 51 20.39 -2.43 10.48
CA VAL A 51 19.55 -2.13 9.32
C VAL A 51 18.08 -2.18 9.73
N CYS A 52 17.28 -1.20 9.28
CA CYS A 52 15.87 -1.16 9.62
C CYS A 52 15.02 -2.13 8.78
N ASP A 53 13.87 -2.54 9.33
CA ASP A 53 12.94 -3.46 8.67
C ASP A 53 12.54 -2.99 7.26
N ALA A 54 12.34 -1.69 7.05
CA ALA A 54 11.95 -1.13 5.76
C ALA A 54 13.04 -1.34 4.69
N CYS A 55 14.31 -1.24 5.06
CA CYS A 55 15.43 -1.54 4.16
C CYS A 55 15.51 -3.04 3.86
N ARG A 56 15.35 -3.89 4.88
CA ARG A 56 15.31 -5.35 4.70
C ARG A 56 14.17 -5.80 3.79
N HIS A 57 12.99 -5.23 3.99
CA HIS A 57 11.85 -5.46 3.09
C HIS A 57 12.14 -4.97 1.67
N GLY A 58 12.81 -3.82 1.52
CA GLY A 58 13.27 -3.33 0.23
C GLY A 58 14.23 -4.28 -0.49
N GLU A 59 15.16 -4.90 0.23
CA GLU A 59 16.07 -5.92 -0.32
C GLU A 59 15.31 -7.16 -0.78
N HIS A 60 14.34 -7.63 0.01
CA HIS A 60 13.51 -8.78 -0.32
C HIS A 60 12.68 -8.56 -1.60
N LYS A 61 12.39 -7.32 -2.00
CA LYS A 61 11.68 -7.07 -3.26
C LYS A 61 12.44 -7.58 -4.49
N ASN A 62 13.77 -7.63 -4.41
CA ASN A 62 14.61 -8.12 -5.51
C ASN A 62 14.62 -9.65 -5.61
N SER A 63 14.18 -10.36 -4.57
CA SER A 63 14.05 -11.83 -4.60
C SER A 63 12.65 -12.30 -4.98
N ILE A 64 11.74 -11.38 -5.33
CA ILE A 64 10.40 -11.75 -5.79
C ILE A 64 10.49 -12.21 -7.24
N ASP A 65 10.11 -13.46 -7.46
CA ASP A 65 9.90 -14.01 -8.80
C ASP A 65 8.57 -13.47 -9.36
N TRP A 66 8.64 -12.41 -10.16
CA TRP A 66 7.44 -11.75 -10.71
C TRP A 66 6.74 -12.59 -11.77
N ASP A 67 7.49 -13.43 -12.50
CA ASP A 67 6.92 -14.31 -13.53
C ASP A 67 6.05 -15.37 -12.86
N LYS A 68 6.56 -16.02 -11.81
CA LYS A 68 5.77 -16.97 -11.01
C LYS A 68 4.54 -16.31 -10.38
N ARG A 69 4.67 -15.08 -9.87
CA ARG A 69 3.53 -14.35 -9.27
C ARG A 69 2.47 -13.97 -10.31
N GLU A 70 2.90 -13.72 -11.55
CA GLU A 70 1.98 -13.49 -12.67
C GLU A 70 1.28 -14.79 -13.09
N GLU A 71 1.97 -15.94 -13.11
CA GLU A 71 1.35 -17.26 -13.34
C GLU A 71 0.27 -17.57 -12.29
N GLU A 72 0.59 -17.40 -11.00
CA GLU A 72 -0.37 -17.59 -9.90
C GLU A 72 -1.60 -16.66 -10.04
N LEU A 73 -1.40 -15.44 -10.54
CA LEU A 73 -2.49 -14.51 -10.81
C LEU A 73 -3.34 -14.97 -12.00
N LEU A 74 -2.72 -15.40 -13.10
CA LEU A 74 -3.43 -15.90 -14.28
C LEU A 74 -4.31 -17.11 -13.94
N GLU A 75 -3.78 -18.06 -13.18
CA GLU A 75 -4.54 -19.22 -12.68
C GLU A 75 -5.76 -18.82 -11.87
N LEU A 76 -5.66 -17.76 -11.05
CA LEU A 76 -6.79 -17.21 -10.30
C LEU A 76 -7.79 -16.51 -11.20
N LEU A 77 -7.33 -15.70 -12.16
CA LEU A 77 -8.21 -14.97 -13.07
C LEU A 77 -9.00 -15.93 -13.96
N ASP A 78 -8.39 -17.00 -14.45
CA ASP A 78 -9.03 -17.98 -15.32
C ASP A 78 -10.16 -18.76 -14.65
N GLN A 79 -10.15 -18.87 -13.31
CA GLN A 79 -11.26 -19.45 -12.55
C GLN A 79 -12.53 -18.59 -12.57
N HIS A 80 -12.39 -17.29 -12.80
CA HIS A 80 -13.48 -16.31 -12.71
C HIS A 80 -13.81 -15.63 -14.03
N ARG A 81 -12.93 -15.73 -15.03
CA ARG A 81 -13.03 -15.07 -16.33
C ARG A 81 -14.35 -15.37 -17.04
N SER A 82 -15.01 -14.30 -17.48
CA SER A 82 -16.24 -14.43 -18.24
C SER A 82 -15.98 -15.00 -19.65
N LYS A 83 -16.93 -15.78 -20.16
CA LYS A 83 -16.90 -16.36 -21.51
C LYS A 83 -17.81 -15.63 -22.50
N ASP A 84 -18.72 -14.80 -22.01
CA ASP A 84 -19.72 -14.08 -22.80
C ASP A 84 -19.52 -12.55 -22.77
N GLY A 85 -18.50 -12.07 -22.05
CA GLY A 85 -18.19 -10.65 -21.90
C GLY A 85 -18.93 -9.96 -20.76
N SER A 86 -19.72 -10.70 -19.97
CA SER A 86 -20.25 -10.21 -18.69
C SER A 86 -19.13 -9.84 -17.71
N TYR A 87 -19.44 -8.97 -16.75
CA TYR A 87 -18.45 -8.57 -15.73
C TYR A 87 -18.01 -9.77 -14.88
N ASP A 88 -16.70 -9.94 -14.71
CA ASP A 88 -16.08 -11.08 -14.02
C ASP A 88 -15.26 -10.69 -12.79
N CYS A 89 -15.02 -9.40 -12.59
CA CYS A 89 -14.36 -8.88 -11.40
C CYS A 89 -14.86 -7.48 -11.05
N ILE A 90 -14.70 -7.11 -9.78
CA ILE A 90 -15.02 -5.77 -9.27
C ILE A 90 -13.72 -5.04 -8.99
N VAL A 91 -13.60 -3.82 -9.51
CA VAL A 91 -12.49 -2.92 -9.20
C VAL A 91 -13.04 -1.67 -8.53
N PRO A 92 -12.73 -1.40 -7.27
CA PRO A 92 -13.06 -0.12 -6.66
C PRO A 92 -12.38 1.02 -7.42
N GLY A 93 -13.16 1.95 -7.95
CA GLY A 93 -12.68 3.07 -8.75
C GLY A 93 -12.87 4.41 -8.05
N SER A 94 -11.77 5.13 -7.81
CA SER A 94 -11.77 6.44 -7.15
C SER A 94 -11.42 7.64 -8.03
N GLY A 95 -11.00 7.45 -9.29
CA GLY A 95 -10.32 8.49 -10.09
C GLY A 95 -8.81 8.53 -9.86
N GLY A 96 -8.28 7.68 -8.96
CA GLY A 96 -6.86 7.57 -8.70
C GLY A 96 -6.11 6.77 -9.78
N LYS A 97 -4.80 7.03 -9.88
CA LYS A 97 -3.91 6.34 -10.82
C LYS A 97 -3.91 4.81 -10.63
N ASP A 98 -3.97 4.35 -9.38
CA ASP A 98 -3.79 2.93 -9.05
C ASP A 98 -5.02 2.11 -9.48
N SER A 99 -6.23 2.61 -9.20
CA SER A 99 -7.47 1.95 -9.64
C SER A 99 -7.63 2.00 -11.15
N ALA A 100 -7.27 3.12 -11.80
CA ALA A 100 -7.30 3.23 -13.25
C ALA A 100 -6.32 2.24 -13.90
N TYR A 101 -5.09 2.16 -13.40
CA TYR A 101 -4.08 1.22 -13.91
C TYR A 101 -4.50 -0.24 -13.68
N GLN A 102 -5.02 -0.57 -12.51
CA GLN A 102 -5.52 -1.92 -12.23
C GLN A 102 -6.65 -2.33 -13.18
N SER A 103 -7.66 -1.48 -13.39
CA SER A 103 -8.74 -1.73 -14.35
C SER A 103 -8.21 -1.89 -15.78
N HIS A 104 -7.29 -1.03 -16.19
CA HIS A 104 -6.67 -1.09 -17.52
C HIS A 104 -5.92 -2.41 -17.73
N VAL A 105 -5.05 -2.79 -16.79
CA VAL A 105 -4.28 -4.03 -16.89
C VAL A 105 -5.19 -5.25 -16.90
N LEU A 106 -6.20 -5.31 -16.02
CA LEU A 106 -7.17 -6.39 -16.01
C LEU A 106 -7.90 -6.52 -17.35
N LYS A 107 -8.37 -5.40 -17.92
CA LYS A 107 -9.09 -5.39 -19.18
C LYS A 107 -8.21 -5.76 -20.38
N TYR A 108 -7.09 -5.08 -20.55
CA TYR A 108 -6.32 -5.12 -21.80
C TYR A 108 -5.17 -6.11 -21.79
N LYS A 109 -4.45 -6.27 -20.66
CA LYS A 109 -3.36 -7.25 -20.55
C LYS A 109 -3.93 -8.64 -20.27
N TYR A 110 -4.87 -8.73 -19.32
CA TYR A 110 -5.36 -10.01 -18.86
C TYR A 110 -6.70 -10.42 -19.46
N GLY A 111 -7.41 -9.59 -20.21
CA GLY A 111 -8.66 -9.97 -20.87
C GLY A 111 -9.85 -10.21 -19.94
N MET A 112 -9.85 -9.58 -18.76
CA MET A 112 -10.98 -9.58 -17.82
C MET A 112 -12.01 -8.50 -18.19
N HIS A 113 -13.18 -8.55 -17.58
CA HIS A 113 -14.28 -7.60 -17.70
C HIS A 113 -14.54 -6.95 -16.33
N PRO A 114 -13.72 -5.96 -15.93
CA PRO A 114 -13.90 -5.29 -14.65
C PRO A 114 -15.16 -4.42 -14.63
N LEU A 115 -15.99 -4.59 -13.61
CA LEU A 115 -16.99 -3.62 -13.19
C LEU A 115 -16.35 -2.64 -12.20
N THR A 116 -16.19 -1.38 -12.62
CA THR A 116 -15.64 -0.34 -11.75
C THR A 116 -16.73 0.23 -10.84
N ILE A 117 -16.52 0.19 -9.52
CA ILE A 117 -17.49 0.70 -8.53
C ILE A 117 -16.88 1.84 -7.74
N THR A 118 -17.57 2.98 -7.71
CA THR A 118 -17.14 4.14 -6.93
C THR A 118 -17.95 4.26 -5.66
N TRP A 119 -17.28 4.38 -4.51
CA TRP A 119 -17.88 4.91 -3.29
C TRP A 119 -17.46 6.38 -3.14
N PRO A 120 -18.34 7.34 -3.46
CA PRO A 120 -17.93 8.74 -3.54
C PRO A 120 -17.62 9.30 -2.14
N PRO A 121 -16.54 10.11 -1.98
CA PRO A 121 -16.35 10.91 -0.79
C PRO A 121 -17.47 11.95 -0.65
N ILE A 122 -17.70 12.39 0.60
CA ILE A 122 -18.63 13.49 0.91
C ILE A 122 -18.20 14.79 0.21
N LEU A 123 -16.89 14.99 0.03
CA LEU A 123 -16.31 16.15 -0.64
C LEU A 123 -15.17 15.71 -1.55
N TYR A 124 -15.24 16.12 -2.81
CA TYR A 124 -14.11 16.03 -3.73
C TYR A 124 -13.27 17.29 -3.66
N THR A 125 -11.96 17.13 -3.80
CA THR A 125 -11.10 18.25 -4.21
C THR A 125 -11.28 18.49 -5.71
N ASP A 126 -11.01 19.71 -6.18
CA ASP A 126 -11.16 20.05 -7.60
C ASP A 126 -10.36 19.13 -8.54
N TYR A 127 -9.13 18.78 -8.14
CA TYR A 127 -8.29 17.87 -8.92
C TYR A 127 -8.79 16.42 -8.85
N GLY A 128 -9.30 15.98 -7.71
CA GLY A 128 -9.89 14.65 -7.56
C GLY A 128 -11.13 14.49 -8.44
N TRP A 129 -11.97 15.52 -8.46
CA TRP A 129 -13.17 15.57 -9.30
C TRP A 129 -12.84 15.54 -10.79
N LYS A 130 -11.87 16.35 -11.23
CA LYS A 130 -11.39 16.36 -12.62
C LYS A 130 -10.81 15.01 -13.04
N ASN A 131 -10.01 14.37 -12.19
CA ASN A 131 -9.44 13.06 -12.47
C ASN A 131 -10.52 11.97 -12.56
N PHE A 132 -11.51 12.02 -11.66
CA PHE A 132 -12.63 11.09 -11.66
C PHE A 132 -13.46 11.22 -12.94
N HIS A 133 -13.82 12.43 -13.35
CA HIS A 133 -14.54 12.67 -14.59
C HIS A 133 -13.77 12.20 -15.83
N ARG A 134 -12.48 12.54 -15.94
CA ARG A 134 -11.64 12.06 -17.05
C ARG A 134 -11.66 10.54 -17.15
N TRP A 135 -11.64 9.83 -16.02
CA TRP A 135 -11.73 8.38 -16.06
C TRP A 135 -13.10 7.90 -16.58
N LEU A 136 -14.20 8.52 -16.18
CA LEU A 136 -15.53 8.15 -16.66
C LEU A 136 -15.73 8.47 -18.15
N ASP A 137 -15.18 9.59 -18.61
CA ASP A 137 -15.49 10.16 -19.93
C ASP A 137 -14.55 9.67 -21.03
N ASP A 138 -13.30 9.29 -20.70
CA ASP A 138 -12.27 8.84 -21.67
C ASP A 138 -12.12 7.30 -21.73
N GLY A 139 -12.93 6.55 -20.97
CA GLY A 139 -12.88 5.09 -20.81
C GLY A 139 -13.35 4.27 -22.01
#